data_AF-A0A7Z9LR03-F1
#
_entry.id   AF-A0A7Z9LR03-F1
#
_cell.length_a   1.000
_cell.length_b   1.000
_cell.length_c   1.000
_cell.angle_alpha   90.00
_cell.angle_beta   90.00
_cell.angle_gamma   90.00
#
_symmetry.space_group_name_H-M   'P 1'
#
loop_
_entity.id
_entity.type
_entity.pdbx_description
1 polymer ?
#
loop_
_entity_poly.entity_id
_entity_poly.type
_entity_poly.pdbx_seq_one_letter_code
_entity_poly.pdbx_strand_id
1 'polypeptide(L)'
;MRESDEFLYREDDHHWSSYGDREIAKLIGDQVEGYDGLDAIPRRNYTVLEQTVIVEGVDRGVKLEFGEDEEGLFVPEHYLDVLAVREIAEDRTLSRYRPWHESPVLLIGDSFVYNLSWGNDGFGAGLRDHLSERLGFPIDTIGVGGGGANGARVELAIDDGRLDGKKVVIWCFKIVNLVHVIDGNGWKIVPLPKMLSE
;
A
#
# COMPACT_ATOMS: atom_id res chain seq x y z
N MET A 1 4.37 -18.22 20.29
CA MET A 1 4.63 -17.29 19.18
C MET A 1 5.18 -18.11 18.04
N ARG A 2 4.41 -18.27 16.96
CA ARG A 2 5.01 -18.61 15.67
C ARG A 2 5.56 -17.29 15.14
N GLU A 3 6.86 -17.22 14.88
CA GLU A 3 7.45 -16.09 14.16
C GLU A 3 6.74 -16.00 12.80
N SER A 4 6.18 -14.83 12.51
CA SER A 4 5.27 -14.56 11.39
C SER A 4 6.00 -14.23 10.09
N ASP A 5 7.28 -14.54 10.02
CA ASP A 5 8.25 -13.96 9.08
C ASP A 5 7.98 -14.26 7.60
N GLU A 6 7.08 -15.21 7.29
CA GLU A 6 6.77 -15.64 5.91
C GLU A 6 5.26 -15.77 5.59
N PHE A 7 4.36 -15.27 6.43
CA PHE A 7 2.93 -15.26 6.06
C PHE A 7 2.63 -14.15 5.06
N LEU A 8 1.78 -14.40 4.07
CA LEU A 8 1.37 -13.37 3.10
C LEU A 8 0.39 -12.35 3.68
N TYR A 9 -0.43 -12.77 4.65
CA TYR A 9 -1.42 -11.95 5.34
C TYR A 9 -1.11 -11.92 6.82
N ARG A 10 -1.63 -10.92 7.51
CA ARG A 10 -1.67 -10.91 8.97
C ARG A 10 -2.71 -11.92 9.47
N GLU A 11 -2.59 -12.33 10.72
CA GLU A 11 -3.40 -13.42 11.25
C GLU A 11 -4.90 -13.05 11.33
N ASP A 12 -5.20 -11.87 11.90
CA ASP A 12 -6.58 -11.41 12.15
C ASP A 12 -6.94 -10.14 11.35
N ASP A 13 -6.15 -9.80 10.33
CA ASP A 13 -6.36 -8.62 9.49
C ASP A 13 -6.39 -9.03 8.01
N HIS A 14 -7.31 -8.45 7.24
CA HIS A 14 -7.36 -8.67 5.80
C HIS A 14 -6.17 -8.09 5.02
N HIS A 15 -5.34 -7.23 5.62
CA HIS A 15 -4.15 -6.67 5.01
C HIS A 15 -3.00 -7.68 4.88
N TRP A 16 -2.11 -7.42 3.93
CA TRP A 16 -0.85 -8.15 3.81
C TRP A 16 0.04 -7.90 5.03
N SER A 17 0.89 -8.88 5.31
CA SER A 17 2.05 -8.68 6.19
C SER A 17 3.14 -7.89 5.45
N SER A 18 4.18 -7.44 6.14
CA SER A 18 5.37 -6.87 5.48
C SER A 18 6.02 -7.85 4.51
N TYR A 19 5.96 -9.17 4.78
CA TYR A 19 6.44 -10.19 3.85
C TYR A 19 5.55 -10.26 2.61
N GLY A 20 4.22 -10.25 2.79
CA GLY A 20 3.26 -10.23 1.68
C GLY A 20 3.46 -9.00 0.78
N ASP A 21 3.57 -7.81 1.37
CA ASP A 21 3.88 -6.57 0.67
C ASP A 21 5.17 -6.70 -0.16
N ARG A 22 6.21 -7.33 0.39
CA ARG A 22 7.47 -7.58 -0.31
C ARG A 22 7.31 -8.50 -1.51
N GLU A 23 6.62 -9.63 -1.36
CA GLU A 23 6.43 -10.56 -2.48
C GLU A 23 5.57 -9.94 -3.59
N ILE A 24 4.53 -9.18 -3.23
CA ILE A 24 3.73 -8.43 -4.22
C ILE A 24 4.57 -7.34 -4.89
N ALA A 25 5.39 -6.61 -4.15
CA ALA A 25 6.29 -5.59 -4.70
C ALA A 25 7.28 -6.17 -5.73
N LYS A 26 7.79 -7.39 -5.51
CA LYS A 26 8.63 -8.08 -6.51
C LYS A 26 7.86 -8.33 -7.80
N LEU A 27 6.66 -8.91 -7.71
CA LEU A 27 5.82 -9.22 -8.87
C LEU A 27 5.47 -7.95 -9.66
N ILE A 28 5.10 -6.87 -8.96
CA ILE A 28 4.82 -5.58 -9.59
C ILE A 28 6.10 -5.02 -10.22
N GLY A 29 7.22 -5.04 -9.49
CA GLY A 29 8.53 -4.55 -9.94
C GLY A 29 8.99 -5.23 -11.23
N ASP A 30 8.92 -6.55 -11.29
CA ASP A 30 9.25 -7.37 -12.47
C ASP A 30 8.39 -6.97 -13.68
N GLN A 31 7.12 -6.61 -13.46
CA GLN A 31 6.21 -6.20 -14.52
C GLN A 31 6.48 -4.77 -15.01
N VAL A 32 6.89 -3.85 -14.11
CA VAL A 32 7.03 -2.43 -14.46
C VAL A 32 8.45 -2.02 -14.84
N GLU A 33 9.49 -2.74 -14.43
CA GLU A 33 10.88 -2.34 -14.67
C GLU A 33 11.26 -2.22 -16.15
N GLY A 34 10.53 -2.90 -17.04
CA GLY A 34 10.73 -2.84 -18.49
C GLY A 34 10.09 -1.63 -19.19
N TYR A 35 9.39 -0.75 -18.47
CA TYR A 35 8.81 0.45 -19.07
C TYR A 35 9.89 1.48 -19.43
N ASP A 36 9.72 2.10 -20.60
CA ASP A 36 10.68 3.06 -21.16
C ASP A 36 10.96 4.24 -20.21
N GLY A 37 12.24 4.53 -20.01
CA GLY A 37 12.73 5.63 -19.18
C GLY A 37 12.87 5.32 -17.69
N LEU A 38 12.48 4.14 -17.20
CA LEU A 38 12.70 3.76 -15.79
C LEU A 38 14.14 3.34 -15.49
N ASP A 39 14.83 2.78 -16.47
CA ASP A 39 16.24 2.37 -16.38
C ASP A 39 17.21 3.56 -16.25
N ALA A 40 16.80 4.73 -16.74
CA ALA A 40 17.56 5.97 -16.66
C ALA A 40 17.47 6.65 -15.27
N ILE A 41 16.57 6.20 -14.39
CA ILE A 41 16.38 6.81 -13.07
C ILE A 41 17.55 6.43 -12.15
N PRO A 42 18.23 7.40 -11.54
CA PRO A 42 19.33 7.11 -10.63
C PRO A 42 18.88 6.26 -9.45
N ARG A 43 19.53 5.11 -9.27
CA ARG A 43 19.28 4.25 -8.12
C ARG A 43 19.81 4.88 -6.84
N ARG A 44 19.04 4.74 -5.76
CA ARG A 44 19.37 5.16 -4.41
C ARG A 44 19.73 3.95 -3.56
N ASN A 45 20.54 4.16 -2.53
CA ASN A 45 20.87 3.10 -1.58
C ASN A 45 19.79 3.04 -0.50
N TYR A 46 19.44 1.83 -0.10
CA TYR A 46 18.52 1.59 1.00
C TYR A 46 19.21 0.84 2.12
N THR A 47 18.92 1.25 3.35
CA THR A 47 19.20 0.48 4.55
C THR A 47 17.96 -0.34 4.87
N VAL A 48 18.17 -1.64 5.05
CA VAL A 48 17.11 -2.59 5.40
C VAL A 48 17.28 -2.98 6.86
N LEU A 49 16.21 -2.88 7.64
CA LEU A 49 16.20 -3.24 9.05
C LEU A 49 15.07 -4.21 9.34
N GLU A 50 15.43 -5.36 9.90
CA GLU A 50 14.48 -6.34 10.40
C GLU A 50 14.18 -6.03 11.87
N GLN A 51 12.91 -5.86 12.18
CA GLN A 51 12.46 -5.57 13.54
C GLN A 51 11.05 -6.09 13.78
N THR A 52 10.69 -6.19 15.05
CA THR A 52 9.33 -6.47 15.47
C THR A 52 8.67 -5.18 15.92
N VAL A 53 7.50 -4.88 15.37
CA VAL A 53 6.70 -3.71 15.75
C VAL A 53 5.36 -4.15 16.32
N ILE A 54 4.79 -3.31 17.17
CA ILE A 54 3.44 -3.48 17.69
C ILE A 54 2.56 -2.49 16.94
N VAL A 55 1.52 -2.99 16.29
CA VAL A 55 0.55 -2.17 15.57
C VAL A 55 -0.82 -2.37 16.18
N GLU A 56 -1.65 -1.33 16.13
CA GLU A 56 -3.08 -1.53 16.41
C GLU A 56 -3.71 -2.17 15.18
N GLY A 57 -4.29 -3.36 15.35
CA GLY A 57 -5.08 -4.00 14.32
C GLY A 57 -6.32 -3.16 14.02
N VAL A 58 -6.57 -2.91 12.73
CA VAL A 58 -7.68 -2.06 12.27
C VAL A 58 -8.63 -2.91 11.43
N ASP A 59 -9.12 -4.02 11.96
CA ASP A 59 -10.34 -4.60 11.41
C ASP A 59 -11.54 -4.22 12.28
N ARG A 60 -12.41 -3.41 11.68
CA ARG A 60 -13.73 -3.09 12.22
C ARG A 60 -14.47 -4.42 12.27
N GLY A 61 -14.71 -4.91 13.49
CA GLY A 61 -15.42 -6.15 13.78
C GLY A 61 -16.43 -6.52 12.69
N VAL A 62 -15.99 -7.34 11.74
CA VAL A 62 -16.91 -8.14 10.97
C VAL A 62 -17.35 -9.16 12.00
N LYS A 63 -18.51 -8.89 12.61
CA LYS A 63 -19.28 -9.95 13.24
C LYS A 63 -19.53 -10.94 12.11
N LEU A 64 -18.68 -11.98 12.03
CA LEU A 64 -18.95 -13.12 11.17
C LEU A 64 -20.18 -13.77 11.78
N GLU A 65 -21.36 -13.37 11.31
CA GLU A 65 -22.63 -13.98 11.70
C GLU A 65 -22.69 -15.36 11.04
N PHE A 66 -22.01 -16.33 11.66
CA PHE A 66 -22.16 -17.74 11.34
C PHE A 66 -23.46 -18.26 11.96
N GLY A 67 -24.58 -18.02 11.27
CA GLY A 67 -25.88 -18.58 11.66
C GLY A 67 -26.39 -18.12 13.04
N GLU A 68 -27.62 -18.49 13.37
CA GLU A 68 -28.26 -18.12 14.63
C GLU A 68 -27.75 -18.92 15.85
N ASP A 69 -26.84 -19.89 15.62
CA ASP A 69 -26.55 -20.98 16.54
C ASP A 69 -25.10 -21.03 17.07
N GLU A 70 -24.19 -20.17 16.58
CA GLU A 70 -22.82 -20.08 17.09
C GLU A 70 -22.63 -18.80 17.90
N GLU A 71 -22.13 -18.93 19.15
CA GLU A 71 -21.72 -17.79 19.96
C GLU A 71 -20.71 -16.98 19.14
N GLY A 72 -21.17 -15.83 18.63
CA GLY A 72 -20.39 -15.02 17.68
C GLY A 72 -18.99 -14.77 18.21
N LEU A 73 -17.99 -15.07 17.38
CA LEU A 73 -16.59 -14.83 17.70
C LEU A 73 -16.41 -13.33 17.98
N PHE A 74 -16.27 -12.97 19.26
CA PHE A 74 -16.01 -11.60 19.66
C PHE A 74 -14.53 -11.32 19.38
N VAL A 75 -14.25 -10.65 18.26
CA VAL A 75 -12.96 -10.02 18.03
C VAL A 75 -13.01 -8.65 18.72
N PRO A 76 -12.11 -8.35 19.68
CA PRO A 76 -12.06 -7.05 20.33
C PRO A 76 -11.97 -5.91 19.31
N GLU A 77 -12.66 -4.79 19.58
CA GLU A 77 -12.66 -3.59 18.73
C GLU A 77 -11.26 -3.00 18.51
N HIS A 78 -10.31 -3.36 19.37
CA HIS A 78 -8.88 -3.06 19.26
C HIS A 78 -8.07 -4.28 19.69
N TYR A 79 -7.19 -4.77 18.83
CA TYR A 79 -6.16 -5.74 19.21
C TYR A 79 -4.77 -5.20 18.84
N LEU A 80 -3.75 -5.65 19.57
CA LEU A 80 -2.36 -5.33 19.25
C LEU A 80 -1.78 -6.50 18.46
N ASP A 81 -1.34 -6.23 17.24
CA ASP A 81 -0.65 -7.19 16.40
C ASP A 81 0.86 -6.99 16.52
N VAL A 82 1.60 -8.10 16.58
CA VAL A 82 3.06 -8.12 16.68
C VAL A 82 3.61 -8.56 15.34
N LEU A 83 4.09 -7.60 14.56
CA LEU A 83 4.50 -7.80 13.19
C LEU A 83 6.01 -7.82 13.07
N ALA A 84 6.55 -8.86 12.43
CA ALA A 84 7.87 -8.80 11.84
C ALA A 84 7.82 -7.90 10.61
N VAL A 85 8.67 -6.87 10.58
CA VAL A 85 8.72 -5.90 9.49
C VAL A 85 10.14 -5.73 8.99
N ARG A 86 10.24 -5.57 7.66
CA ARG A 86 11.47 -5.19 6.97
C ARG A 86 11.36 -3.72 6.59
N GLU A 87 11.87 -2.84 7.45
CA GLU A 87 11.88 -1.39 7.23
C GLU A 87 12.93 -1.01 6.17
N ILE A 88 12.54 -0.11 5.27
CA ILE A 88 13.35 0.45 4.19
C ILE A 88 13.60 1.95 4.45
N ALA A 89 14.86 2.34 4.65
CA ALA A 89 15.28 3.72 4.91
C ALA A 89 16.36 4.22 3.93
N GLU A 90 16.32 5.49 3.54
CA GLU A 90 17.25 6.11 2.57
C GLU A 90 18.59 6.55 3.22
N ASP A 91 18.60 6.79 4.53
CA ASP A 91 19.80 7.05 5.33
C ASP A 91 19.87 6.17 6.59
N ARG A 92 21.02 6.18 7.29
CA ARG A 92 21.19 5.42 8.55
C ARG A 92 20.38 6.00 9.71
N THR A 93 19.78 7.17 9.51
CA THR A 93 18.74 7.68 10.38
C THR A 93 17.43 7.05 9.92
N LEU A 94 16.57 6.61 10.83
CA LEU A 94 15.28 5.98 10.50
C LEU A 94 14.28 7.02 9.95
N SER A 95 14.69 7.82 8.97
CA SER A 95 13.87 8.88 8.40
C SER A 95 12.94 8.25 7.35
N ARG A 96 11.65 8.17 7.71
CA ARG A 96 10.59 7.69 6.81
C ARG A 96 10.57 8.59 5.57
N TYR A 97 10.80 8.02 4.39
CA TYR A 97 10.80 8.83 3.17
C TYR A 97 9.37 9.29 2.83
N ARG A 98 9.24 10.52 2.35
CA ARG A 98 8.00 11.04 1.78
C ARG A 98 7.87 10.56 0.32
N PRO A 99 6.64 10.36 -0.19
CA PRO A 99 6.46 10.03 -1.60
C PRO A 99 7.20 11.04 -2.48
N TRP A 100 7.92 10.55 -3.48
CA TRP A 100 8.69 11.39 -4.38
C TRP A 100 7.80 11.83 -5.54
N HIS A 101 7.23 13.03 -5.44
CA HIS A 101 6.22 13.51 -6.39
C HIS A 101 6.73 13.61 -7.83
N GLU A 102 8.03 13.77 -8.06
CA GLU A 102 8.63 13.78 -9.41
C GLU A 102 9.03 12.37 -9.89
N SER A 103 8.84 11.32 -9.08
CA SER A 103 9.06 9.94 -9.53
C SER A 103 8.24 9.66 -10.79
N PRO A 104 8.77 8.90 -11.77
CA PRO A 104 8.01 8.48 -12.95
C PRO A 104 7.00 7.35 -12.64
N VAL A 105 7.03 6.78 -11.44
CA VAL A 105 6.12 5.72 -11.00
C VAL A 105 5.21 6.26 -9.91
N LEU A 106 3.90 6.17 -10.14
CA LEU A 106 2.86 6.51 -9.19
C LEU A 106 2.09 5.26 -8.77
N LEU A 107 2.08 4.95 -7.47
CA LEU A 107 1.23 3.93 -6.88
C LEU A 107 -0.06 4.57 -6.31
N ILE A 108 -1.24 4.09 -6.69
CA ILE A 108 -2.51 4.57 -6.13
C ILE A 108 -3.31 3.40 -5.56
N GLY A 109 -4.04 3.60 -4.47
CA GLY A 109 -4.89 2.54 -3.93
C GLY A 109 -5.56 2.82 -2.61
N ASP A 110 -6.13 1.76 -2.04
CA ASP A 110 -6.84 1.80 -0.77
C ASP A 110 -5.89 1.63 0.44
N SER A 111 -6.40 1.06 1.53
CA SER A 111 -5.62 0.83 2.73
C SER A 111 -4.41 -0.09 2.51
N PHE A 112 -4.37 -0.94 1.48
CA PHE A 112 -3.19 -1.77 1.17
C PHE A 112 -1.98 -0.93 0.71
N VAL A 113 -2.22 0.22 0.08
CA VAL A 113 -1.15 1.14 -0.30
C VAL A 113 -0.69 2.01 0.87
N TYR A 114 -1.59 2.25 1.82
CA TYR A 114 -1.34 3.09 2.99
C TYR A 114 -0.66 2.34 4.14
N ASN A 115 -1.04 1.07 4.35
CA ASN A 115 -0.65 0.26 5.50
C ASN A 115 0.88 0.03 5.52
N LEU A 116 1.48 0.05 6.71
CA LEU A 116 2.92 -0.06 6.99
C LEU A 116 3.83 1.00 6.35
N SER A 117 3.31 1.83 5.45
CA SER A 117 4.07 2.89 4.76
C SER A 117 3.85 4.28 5.36
N TRP A 118 2.63 4.62 5.81
CA TRP A 118 2.32 5.91 6.44
C TRP A 118 1.40 5.80 7.67
N GLY A 119 1.23 6.93 8.35
CA GLY A 119 0.33 7.05 9.49
C GLY A 119 0.94 6.53 10.78
N ASN A 120 0.06 6.23 11.75
CA ASN A 120 0.44 5.68 13.04
C ASN A 120 1.20 4.34 12.90
N ASP A 121 0.95 3.60 11.84
CA ASP A 121 1.57 2.30 11.54
C ASP A 121 2.67 2.37 10.47
N GLY A 122 3.12 3.56 10.07
CA GLY A 122 4.01 3.74 8.90
C GLY A 122 5.48 3.34 9.11
N PHE A 123 5.80 2.08 9.38
CA PHE A 123 7.18 1.63 9.70
C PHE A 123 8.13 1.55 8.49
N GLY A 124 7.76 2.07 7.32
CA GLY A 124 8.57 1.95 6.11
C GLY A 124 8.67 0.50 5.64
N ALA A 125 7.61 -0.28 5.83
CA ALA A 125 7.58 -1.72 5.59
C ALA A 125 6.38 -2.19 4.75
N GLY A 126 5.64 -1.26 4.15
CA GLY A 126 4.46 -1.57 3.32
C GLY A 126 4.80 -1.70 1.84
N LEU A 127 3.77 -1.90 1.00
CA LEU A 127 3.91 -2.12 -0.44
C LEU A 127 4.81 -1.08 -1.14
N ARG A 128 4.62 0.20 -0.81
CA ARG A 128 5.41 1.30 -1.36
C ARG A 128 6.90 1.15 -1.07
N ASP A 129 7.23 0.70 0.14
CA ASP A 129 8.58 0.58 0.66
C ASP A 129 9.35 -0.51 -0.05
N HIS A 130 8.76 -1.69 -0.12
CA HIS A 130 9.36 -2.80 -0.85
C HIS A 130 9.41 -2.52 -2.35
N LEU A 131 8.43 -1.83 -2.92
CA LEU A 131 8.45 -1.47 -4.33
C LEU A 131 9.53 -0.43 -4.65
N SER A 132 9.74 0.55 -3.76
CA SER A 132 10.83 1.52 -3.90
C SER A 132 12.20 0.85 -3.83
N GLU A 133 12.39 -0.10 -2.90
CA GLU A 133 13.61 -0.92 -2.83
C GLU A 133 13.81 -1.76 -4.10
N ARG A 134 12.76 -2.44 -4.57
CA ARG A 134 12.79 -3.29 -5.77
C ARG A 134 13.12 -2.52 -7.05
N LEU A 135 12.61 -1.31 -7.20
CA LEU A 135 12.90 -0.44 -8.35
C LEU A 135 14.23 0.31 -8.18
N GLY A 136 14.71 0.44 -6.95
CA GLY A 136 15.93 1.15 -6.60
C GLY A 136 15.76 2.66 -6.51
N PHE A 137 14.54 3.19 -6.51
CA PHE A 137 14.27 4.61 -6.29
C PHE A 137 12.90 4.81 -5.63
N PRO A 138 12.69 5.90 -4.85
CA PRO A 138 11.42 6.13 -4.18
C PRO A 138 10.30 6.35 -5.19
N ILE A 139 9.14 5.75 -4.96
CA ILE A 139 7.98 5.99 -5.81
C ILE A 139 7.10 7.12 -5.29
N ASP A 140 6.28 7.67 -6.19
CA ASP A 140 5.19 8.54 -5.79
C ASP A 140 3.98 7.70 -5.37
N THR A 141 3.08 8.25 -4.55
CA THR A 141 1.95 7.46 -4.07
C THR A 141 0.74 8.28 -3.63
N ILE A 142 -0.44 7.68 -3.77
CA ILE A 142 -1.72 8.14 -3.24
C ILE A 142 -2.44 6.95 -2.60
N GLY A 143 -2.45 6.88 -1.26
CA GLY A 143 -3.17 5.85 -0.50
C GLY A 143 -4.36 6.46 0.24
N VAL A 144 -5.56 5.90 0.05
CA VAL A 144 -6.79 6.37 0.72
C VAL A 144 -7.40 5.23 1.53
N GLY A 145 -7.18 5.24 2.85
CA GLY A 145 -7.73 4.24 3.77
C GLY A 145 -9.26 4.13 3.66
N GLY A 146 -9.79 2.92 3.46
CA GLY A 146 -11.22 2.68 3.25
C GLY A 146 -11.78 3.20 1.92
N GLY A 147 -10.95 3.70 1.00
CA GLY A 147 -11.38 4.29 -0.27
C GLY A 147 -11.79 3.28 -1.35
N GLY A 148 -11.52 1.99 -1.14
CA GLY A 148 -11.76 0.94 -2.13
C GLY A 148 -11.15 1.26 -3.50
N ALA A 149 -11.83 0.85 -4.57
CA ALA A 149 -11.38 1.12 -5.95
C ALA A 149 -11.47 2.62 -6.34
N ASN A 150 -12.28 3.45 -5.68
CA ASN A 150 -12.58 4.81 -6.17
C ASN A 150 -11.78 5.91 -5.46
N GLY A 151 -11.50 5.77 -4.16
CA GLY A 151 -10.96 6.84 -3.32
C GLY A 151 -9.69 7.48 -3.88
N ALA A 152 -8.68 6.66 -4.18
CA ALA A 152 -7.41 7.18 -4.71
C ALA A 152 -7.50 7.79 -6.11
N ARG A 153 -8.49 7.40 -6.92
CA ARG A 153 -8.74 8.03 -8.22
C ARG A 153 -9.35 9.41 -8.07
N VAL A 154 -10.28 9.57 -7.13
CA VAL A 154 -10.85 10.88 -6.78
C VAL A 154 -9.75 11.80 -6.24
N GLU A 155 -8.90 11.29 -5.37
CA GLU A 155 -7.74 12.05 -4.84
C GLU A 155 -6.73 12.41 -5.94
N LEU A 156 -6.47 11.51 -6.88
CA LEU A 156 -5.64 11.82 -8.05
C LEU A 156 -6.23 12.95 -8.89
N ALA A 157 -7.56 13.03 -9.01
CA ALA A 157 -8.22 13.99 -9.89
C ALA A 157 -8.29 15.42 -9.36
N ILE A 158 -8.05 15.63 -8.05
CA ILE A 158 -8.04 16.97 -7.45
C ILE A 158 -6.69 17.68 -7.59
N ASP A 159 -5.63 16.94 -7.88
CA ASP A 159 -4.26 17.45 -7.95
C ASP A 159 -3.83 17.60 -9.42
N ASP A 160 -4.04 18.81 -9.97
CA ASP A 160 -3.59 19.15 -11.32
C ASP A 160 -2.06 19.04 -11.41
N GLY A 161 -1.56 18.41 -12.47
CA GLY A 161 -0.13 18.14 -12.66
C GLY A 161 0.40 16.91 -11.92
N ARG A 162 -0.44 16.21 -11.15
CA ARG A 162 -0.04 14.99 -10.44
C ARG A 162 0.46 13.86 -11.36
N LEU A 163 -0.01 13.87 -12.60
CA LEU A 163 0.39 12.92 -13.65
C LEU A 163 1.61 13.39 -14.46
N ASP A 164 2.12 14.61 -14.22
CA ASP A 164 3.22 15.15 -14.98
C ASP A 164 4.49 14.31 -14.75
N GLY A 165 5.17 13.99 -15.85
CA GLY A 165 6.37 13.16 -15.87
C GLY A 165 6.15 11.67 -15.52
N LYS A 166 4.93 11.25 -15.16
CA LYS A 166 4.64 9.84 -14.85
C LYS A 166 4.71 8.99 -16.11
N LYS A 167 5.44 7.88 -16.01
CA LYS A 167 5.55 6.83 -17.04
C LYS A 167 4.62 5.67 -16.74
N VAL A 168 4.42 5.37 -15.45
CA VAL A 168 3.58 4.25 -15.00
C VAL A 168 2.71 4.68 -13.83
N VAL A 169 1.43 4.32 -13.90
CA VAL A 169 0.48 4.38 -12.77
C VAL A 169 0.09 2.96 -12.40
N ILE A 170 0.40 2.55 -11.17
CA ILE A 170 0.04 1.25 -10.60
C ILE A 170 -1.19 1.47 -9.73
N TRP A 171 -2.28 0.75 -10.00
CA TRP A 171 -3.52 0.88 -9.24
C TRP A 171 -3.82 -0.41 -8.48
N CYS A 172 -3.70 -0.33 -7.15
CA CYS A 172 -3.88 -1.45 -6.24
C CYS A 172 -5.20 -1.33 -5.48
N PHE A 173 -6.03 -2.38 -5.54
CA PHE A 173 -7.28 -2.49 -4.81
C PHE A 173 -7.71 -3.96 -4.69
N LYS A 174 -8.48 -4.29 -3.66
CA LYS A 174 -8.97 -5.67 -3.44
C LYS A 174 -9.89 -6.16 -4.56
N ILE A 175 -9.81 -7.45 -4.90
CA ILE A 175 -10.69 -8.11 -5.90
C ILE A 175 -12.18 -7.94 -5.57
N VAL A 176 -12.54 -7.91 -4.27
CA VAL A 176 -13.93 -7.69 -3.85
C VAL A 176 -14.48 -6.36 -4.38
N ASN A 177 -13.65 -5.32 -4.56
CA ASN A 177 -14.09 -4.05 -5.12
C ASN A 177 -14.44 -4.13 -6.63
N LEU A 178 -14.06 -5.20 -7.34
CA LEU A 178 -14.54 -5.44 -8.72
C LEU A 178 -16.03 -5.81 -8.73
N VAL A 179 -16.49 -6.55 -7.71
CA VAL A 179 -17.83 -7.16 -7.67
C VAL A 179 -18.77 -6.45 -6.69
N HIS A 180 -18.25 -5.95 -5.58
CA HIS A 180 -18.98 -5.12 -4.63
C HIS A 180 -19.08 -3.70 -5.16
N VAL A 181 -20.03 -3.50 -6.07
CA VAL A 181 -20.59 -2.18 -6.39
C VAL A 181 -21.65 -1.82 -5.35
N ILE A 182 -21.38 -2.10 -4.06
CA ILE A 182 -22.27 -1.68 -2.99
C ILE A 182 -22.28 -0.14 -3.05
N ASP A 183 -23.44 0.41 -3.39
CA ASP A 183 -23.75 1.85 -3.55
C ASP A 183 -23.42 2.54 -4.89
N GLY A 184 -23.14 1.82 -5.98
CA GLY A 184 -22.99 2.47 -7.31
C GLY A 184 -21.76 3.39 -7.45
N ASN A 185 -20.90 3.44 -6.43
CA ASN A 185 -19.83 4.42 -6.29
C ASN A 185 -18.42 3.87 -6.59
N GLY A 186 -18.24 2.55 -6.67
CA GLY A 186 -16.91 1.92 -6.81
C GLY A 186 -16.21 2.17 -8.16
N TRP A 187 -16.98 2.38 -9.22
CA TRP A 187 -16.50 2.48 -10.62
C TRP A 187 -16.95 3.75 -11.33
N LYS A 188 -17.17 4.83 -10.57
CA LYS A 188 -17.49 6.13 -11.16
C LYS A 188 -16.41 6.55 -12.14
N ILE A 189 -16.84 7.16 -13.25
CA ILE A 189 -15.94 7.85 -14.17
C ILE A 189 -15.40 9.06 -13.42
N VAL A 190 -14.10 9.06 -13.18
CA VAL A 190 -13.37 10.17 -12.57
C VAL A 190 -12.55 10.81 -13.68
N PRO A 191 -12.75 12.11 -13.98
CA PRO A 191 -11.91 12.82 -14.94
C PRO A 191 -10.45 12.77 -14.50
N LEU A 192 -9.54 12.54 -15.44
CA LEU A 192 -8.12 12.67 -15.14
C LEU A 192 -7.78 14.12 -14.78
N PRO A 193 -6.82 14.34 -13.86
CA PRO A 193 -6.34 15.69 -13.59
C PRO A 193 -5.77 16.29 -14.87
N LYS A 194 -5.77 17.62 -14.98
CA LYS A 194 -5.10 18.25 -16.11
C LYS A 194 -3.61 17.97 -15.99
N MET A 195 -2.99 17.57 -17.09
CA MET A 195 -1.55 17.63 -17.18
C MET A 195 -1.17 19.08 -17.44
N LEU A 196 -0.25 19.61 -16.65
CA LEU A 196 0.32 20.92 -16.93
C LEU A 196 1.31 20.66 -18.06
N SER A 197 0.91 20.99 -19.28
CA SER A 197 1.64 20.73 -20.54
C SER A 197 3.16 20.85 -20.42
N GLU A 198 3.89 19.98 -21.16
CA GLU A 198 5.34 20.09 -21.42
C GLU A 198 5.78 21.49 -21.87
#